data_AF-A0A6C0LIB1-F1
#
_entry.id   AF-A0A6C0LIB1-F1
#
_cell.length_a   1.000
_cell.length_b   1.000
_cell.length_c   1.000
_cell.angle_alpha   90.00
_cell.angle_beta   90.00
_cell.angle_gamma   90.00
#
_symmetry.space_group_name_H-M   'P 1'
#
loop_
_entity.id
_entity.type
_entity.pdbx_description
1 polymer ?
#
loop_
_entity_poly.entity_id
_entity_poly.type
_entity_poly.pdbx_seq_one_letter_code
_entity_poly.pdbx_strand_id
1 'polypeptide(L)' 'MSALTKLVYTIAASVAIVYVTTTLFSFFGIGFEVYGIYVLFMVGMAILYSMLPEETGLLFSRKS' A
#
# COMPACT_ATOMS: atom_id res chain seq x y z
N MET A 1 16.45 -2.05 0.59
CA MET A 1 16.08 -3.02 -0.47
C MET A 1 16.17 -2.30 -1.82
N SER A 2 16.27 -2.95 -3.00
CA SER A 2 16.17 -2.17 -4.25
C SER A 2 14.76 -1.56 -4.37
N ALA A 3 14.64 -0.34 -4.90
CA ALA A 3 13.34 0.34 -5.06
C ALA A 3 12.36 -0.50 -5.91
N LEU A 4 12.87 -1.15 -6.96
CA LEU A 4 12.09 -2.06 -7.80
C LEU A 4 11.59 -3.27 -7.01
N THR A 5 12.46 -3.87 -6.20
CA THR A 5 12.11 -5.01 -5.36
C THR A 5 11.03 -4.63 -4.33
N LYS A 6 11.18 -3.47 -3.67
CA LYS A 6 10.20 -2.92 -2.72
C LYS A 6 8.84 -2.69 -3.39
N LEU A 7 8.84 -2.15 -4.62
CA LEU A 7 7.62 -1.92 -5.40
C LEU A 7 6.91 -3.24 -5.75
N VAL A 8 7.65 -4.25 -6.22
CA VAL A 8 7.08 -5.57 -6.57
C VAL A 8 6.44 -6.23 -5.35
N TYR A 9 7.12 -6.23 -4.20
CA TYR A 9 6.54 -6.77 -2.96
C TYR A 9 5.30 -5.99 -2.50
N THR A 10 5.30 -4.66 -2.67
CA THR A 10 4.16 -3.81 -2.34
C THR A 10 2.95 -4.14 -3.22
N ILE A 11 3.15 -4.34 -4.53
CA ILE A 11 2.09 -4.74 -5.46
C ILE A 11 1.54 -6.11 -5.08
N ALA A 12 2.41 -7.10 -4.84
CA ALA A 12 1.98 -8.44 -4.44
C ALA A 12 1.17 -8.43 -3.14
N ALA A 13 1.62 -7.66 -2.13
CA ALA A 13 0.89 -7.49 -0.87
C ALA A 13 -0.46 -6.79 -1.08
N SER A 14 -0.51 -5.78 -1.96
CA SER A 14 -1.75 -5.06 -2.28
C SER A 14 -2.79 -5.98 -2.92
N VAL A 15 -2.38 -6.84 -3.86
CA VAL A 15 -3.26 -7.84 -4.48
C VAL A 15 -3.83 -8.80 -3.42
N ALA A 16 -2.98 -9.26 -2.50
CA ALA A 16 -3.43 -10.13 -1.41
C ALA A 16 -4.45 -9.43 -0.50
N ILE A 17 -4.23 -8.17 -0.12
CA ILE A 17 -5.17 -7.38 0.69
C ILE A 17 -6.51 -7.23 -0.03
N VAL A 18 -6.50 -6.88 -1.32
CA VAL A 18 -7.73 -6.74 -2.11
C VAL A 18 -8.50 -8.05 -2.15
N TYR A 19 -7.81 -9.17 -2.42
CA TYR A 19 -8.43 -10.49 -2.47
C TYR A 19 -9.07 -10.87 -1.13
N VAL A 20 -8.31 -10.80 -0.03
CA VAL A 20 -8.80 -11.16 1.31
C VAL A 20 -9.97 -10.27 1.73
N THR A 21 -9.87 -8.96 1.50
CA THR A 21 -10.95 -8.02 1.85
C THR A 21 -12.22 -8.32 1.06
N THR A 22 -12.08 -8.57 -0.24
CA THR A 22 -13.22 -8.90 -1.10
C THR A 22 -13.87 -10.19 -0.65
N THR A 23 -13.09 -11.25 -0.38
CA THR A 23 -13.61 -12.53 0.09
C THR A 23 -14.34 -12.41 1.43
N LEU A 24 -13.75 -11.69 2.40
CA LEU A 24 -14.37 -11.47 3.71
C LEU A 24 -15.68 -10.70 3.59
N PHE A 25 -15.69 -9.60 2.84
CA PHE A 25 -16.89 -8.77 2.73
C PHE A 25 -17.99 -9.40 1.88
N SER A 26 -17.63 -10.18 0.85
CA SER A 26 -18.60 -11.04 0.17
C SER A 26 -19.20 -12.09 1.10
N PHE A 27 -18.43 -12.66 2.02
CA PHE A 27 -18.95 -13.59 3.03
C PHE A 27 -19.98 -12.93 3.96
N PHE A 28 -19.79 -11.65 4.31
CA PHE A 28 -20.76 -10.87 5.09
C PHE A 28 -21.87 -10.22 4.26
N GLY A 29 -21.92 -10.43 2.94
CA GLY A 29 -22.92 -9.83 2.05
C GLY A 29 -22.75 -8.31 1.86
N ILE A 30 -21.56 -7.77 2.12
CA ILE A 30 -21.26 -6.35 1.94
C ILE A 30 -20.81 -6.13 0.48
N GLY A 31 -21.52 -5.24 -0.23
CA GLY A 31 -21.20 -4.87 -1.61
C GLY A 31 -19.92 -4.02 -1.72
N PHE A 32 -19.21 -4.14 -2.84
CA PHE A 32 -17.97 -3.41 -3.12
C PHE A 32 -18.15 -1.88 -3.09
N GLU A 33 -19.34 -1.39 -3.39
CA GLU A 33 -19.72 0.01 -3.30
C GLU A 33 -19.56 0.61 -1.89
N VAL A 34 -19.64 -0.22 -0.84
CA VAL A 34 -19.50 0.24 0.55
C VAL A 34 -18.04 0.43 0.94
N TYR A 35 -17.15 -0.44 0.45
CA TYR A 35 -15.78 -0.52 0.96
C TYR A 35 -14.66 -0.32 -0.07
N GLY A 36 -15.00 -0.37 -1.36
CA GLY A 36 -14.03 -0.35 -2.46
C GLY A 36 -13.17 0.90 -2.46
N ILE A 37 -13.73 2.05 -2.07
CA ILE A 37 -12.98 3.29 -1.94
C ILE A 37 -11.89 3.22 -0.86
N TYR A 38 -12.17 2.56 0.27
CA TYR A 38 -11.18 2.39 1.33
C TYR A 38 -10.08 1.41 0.91
N VAL A 39 -10.42 0.35 0.18
CA VAL A 39 -9.45 -0.59 -0.39
C VAL A 39 -8.55 0.11 -1.40
N LEU A 40 -9.12 0.90 -2.32
CA LEU A 40 -8.37 1.69 -3.28
C LEU A 40 -7.43 2.68 -2.58
N PHE A 41 -7.92 3.37 -1.54
CA PHE A 41 -7.13 4.28 -0.75
C PHE A 41 -5.95 3.57 -0.06
N MET A 42 -6.20 2.41 0.55
CA MET A 42 -5.15 1.60 1.19
C MET A 42 -4.08 1.16 0.19
N VAL A 43 -4.47 0.68 -0.99
CA VAL A 43 -3.54 0.29 -2.06
C VAL A 43 -2.75 1.50 -2.55
N GLY A 44 -3.41 2.63 -2.79
CA GLY A 44 -2.74 3.87 -3.19
C GLY A 44 -1.69 4.32 -2.17
N MET A 45 -2.04 4.30 -0.88
CA MET A 45 -1.11 4.64 0.20
C MET A 45 0.07 3.66 0.27
N ALA A 46 -0.16 2.36 0.08
CA ALA A 46 0.92 1.36 0.07
C ALA A 46 1.90 1.63 -1.08
N ILE A 47 1.40 1.92 -2.28
CA ILE A 47 2.23 2.25 -3.45
C ILE A 47 3.03 3.53 -3.20
N LEU A 48 2.39 4.61 -2.74
CA LEU A 48 3.08 5.87 -2.43
C LEU A 48 4.15 5.69 -1.36
N TYR A 49 3.86 4.90 -0.31
CA TYR A 49 4.82 4.54 0.71
C TYR A 49 6.02 3.77 0.15
N SER A 50 5.81 2.91 -0.84
CA SER A 50 6.90 2.19 -1.49
C SER A 50 7.89 3.12 -2.19
N MET A 51 7.41 4.27 -2.69
CA MET A 51 8.23 5.28 -3.38
C MET A 51 9.01 6.19 -2.43
N LEU A 52 8.70 6.17 -1.13
CA LEU A 52 9.45 6.98 -0.16
C LEU A 52 10.89 6.46 0.00
N PRO A 53 11.88 7.37 0.12
CA PRO A 53 13.26 7.01 0.44
C PRO A 53 13.33 6.21 1.75
N GLU A 54 14.20 5.20 1.81
CA GLU A 54 14.42 4.43 3.04
C GLU A 54 15.22 5.26 4.07
N GLU A 55 16.05 6.19 3.61
CA GLU A 55 16.80 7.09 4.49
C GLU A 55 15.95 8.31 4.87
N THR A 56 15.58 8.39 6.15
CA THR A 56 14.85 9.52 6.75
C THR A 56 15.78 10.65 7.23
N GLY A 57 17.09 10.52 7.01
CA GLY A 57 18.11 11.47 7.48
C GLY A 57 18.67 12.35 6.37
N LEU A 58 18.96 13.61 6.73
CA LEU A 58 19.72 14.63 5.97
C LEU A 58 18.97 15.57 5.01
N LEU A 59 17.62 15.62 4.99
CA LEU A 59 16.95 16.73 4.28
C LEU A 59 17.36 18.11 4.84
N PHE A 60 17.77 18.17 6.12
CA PHE A 60 18.22 19.39 6.81
C PHE A 60 19.57 19.25 7.54
N SER A 61 20.46 18.37 7.07
CA SER A 61 21.80 18.31 7.67
C SER A 61 22.67 19.45 7.18
N ARG A 62 22.60 20.59 7.87
CA ARG A 62 23.63 21.63 7.76
C ARG A 62 24.95 21.02 8.20
N LYS A 63 25.86 20.76 7.26
CA LYS A 63 27.26 20.49 7.57
C LYS A 63 27.76 21.60 8.50
N SER A 64 28.04 21.25 9.74
CA SER A 64 28.93 22.02 10.63
C SER A 64 30.35 21.49 10.49
#